data_AF-A0A544TBT0-F1
#
_entry.id   AF-A0A544TBT0-F1
#
_cell.length_a   1.000
_cell.length_b   1.000
_cell.length_c   1.000
_cell.angle_alpha   90.00
_cell.angle_beta   90.00
_cell.angle_gamma   90.00
#
_symmetry.space_group_name_H-M   'P 1'
#
loop_
_entity.id
_entity.type
_entity.pdbx_description
1 polymer ?
#
loop_
_entity_poly.entity_id
_entity_poly.type
_entity_poly.pdbx_seq_one_letter_code
_entity_poly.pdbx_strand_id
1 'polypeptide(L)'
;MNTFEEVLPQYEPMISACIRKLHIYKNHELYKQAGRIALWKAWVKFDATKGDFAPYAYRCIYGAMLDELKKEKHQEEYIDVVEDEKLSILLEKSLVTSFVNEELGTALENLTENERKLLLWIFVEGISLQQAATRAGITIPGIKKRRERLLLKLREKLTQ
;
A
#
# COMPACT_ATOMS: atom_id res chain seq x y z
N MET A 1 1.49 -26.84 -45.39
CA MET A 1 0.73 -25.74 -44.76
C MET A 1 1.50 -25.45 -43.49
N ASN A 2 2.25 -24.34 -43.44
CA ASN A 2 3.13 -24.10 -42.29
C ASN A 2 2.26 -23.86 -41.05
N THR A 3 2.55 -24.55 -39.95
CA THR A 3 1.87 -24.27 -38.68
C THR A 3 2.44 -22.99 -38.08
N PHE A 4 1.67 -22.32 -37.21
CA PHE A 4 2.18 -21.13 -36.52
C PHE A 4 3.45 -21.43 -35.70
N GLU A 5 3.57 -22.65 -35.20
CA GLU A 5 4.73 -23.14 -34.46
C GLU A 5 6.03 -23.13 -35.28
N GLU A 6 5.93 -23.27 -36.61
CA GLU A 6 7.08 -23.17 -37.53
C GLU A 6 7.39 -21.72 -37.93
N VAL A 7 6.38 -20.85 -37.93
CA VAL A 7 6.52 -19.43 -38.27
C VAL A 7 7.10 -18.65 -37.10
N LEU A 8 6.67 -18.95 -35.87
CA LEU A 8 7.06 -18.22 -34.67
C LEU A 8 8.59 -18.09 -34.51
N PRO A 9 9.40 -19.18 -34.59
CA PRO A 9 10.86 -19.09 -34.46
C PRO A 9 11.52 -18.16 -35.48
N GLN A 10 10.95 -18.03 -36.69
CA GLN A 10 11.51 -17.19 -37.76
C GLN A 10 11.34 -15.69 -37.47
N TYR A 11 10.30 -15.33 -36.72
CA TYR A 11 9.95 -13.94 -36.42
C TYR A 11 10.33 -13.52 -34.99
N GLU A 12 10.80 -14.45 -34.16
CA GLU A 12 11.29 -14.16 -32.81
C GLU A 12 12.45 -13.14 -32.75
N PRO A 13 13.39 -13.12 -33.72
CA PRO A 13 14.38 -12.05 -33.81
C PRO A 13 13.76 -10.66 -34.04
N MET A 14 12.63 -10.58 -34.76
CA MET A 14 11.90 -9.33 -35.00
C MET A 14 11.24 -8.80 -33.73
N ILE A 15 10.66 -9.69 -32.91
CA ILE A 15 10.12 -9.36 -31.58
C ILE A 15 11.26 -8.82 -30.70
N SER A 16 12.41 -9.50 -30.68
CA SER A 16 13.59 -9.07 -29.94
C SER A 16 14.15 -7.73 -30.43
N ALA A 17 14.09 -7.46 -31.73
CA ALA A 17 14.47 -6.17 -32.31
C ALA A 17 13.51 -5.05 -31.90
N CYS A 18 12.20 -5.32 -31.82
CA CYS A 18 11.21 -4.34 -31.36
C CYS A 18 11.44 -3.95 -29.90
N ILE A 19 11.76 -4.91 -29.02
CA ILE A 19 12.11 -4.64 -27.61
C ILE A 19 13.27 -3.65 -27.51
N ARG A 20 14.36 -3.91 -28.25
CA ARG A 20 15.52 -3.01 -28.29
C ARG A 20 15.16 -1.64 -28.85
N LYS A 21 14.41 -1.59 -29.96
CA LYS A 21 14.01 -0.33 -30.61
C LYS A 21 13.11 0.54 -29.74
N LEU A 22 12.26 -0.09 -28.94
CA LEU A 22 11.37 0.59 -27.99
C LEU A 22 12.06 0.92 -26.65
N HIS A 23 13.35 0.59 -26.50
CA HIS A 23 14.12 0.80 -25.27
C HIS A 23 13.46 0.17 -24.03
N ILE A 24 12.79 -0.97 -24.23
CA ILE A 24 12.14 -1.71 -23.15
C ILE A 24 13.25 -2.39 -22.34
N TYR A 25 13.34 -2.02 -21.06
CA TYR A 25 14.40 -2.48 -20.14
C TYR A 25 13.86 -3.34 -18.97
N LYS A 26 12.53 -3.42 -18.81
CA LYS A 26 11.83 -4.19 -17.77
C LYS A 26 10.74 -5.06 -18.39
N ASN A 27 10.27 -6.05 -17.65
CA ASN A 27 9.13 -6.89 -18.03
C ASN A 27 9.24 -7.54 -19.42
N HIS A 28 10.44 -7.91 -19.86
CA HIS A 28 10.70 -8.40 -21.21
C HIS A 28 9.78 -9.56 -21.64
N GLU A 29 9.46 -10.49 -20.74
CA GLU A 29 8.58 -11.62 -21.07
C GLU A 29 7.15 -11.18 -21.40
N LEU A 30 6.63 -10.16 -20.71
CA LEU A 30 5.32 -9.58 -21.03
C LEU A 30 5.30 -9.03 -22.46
N TYR A 31 6.32 -8.24 -22.81
CA TYR A 31 6.44 -7.63 -24.13
C TYR A 31 6.70 -8.64 -25.24
N LYS A 32 7.52 -9.67 -24.98
CA LYS A 32 7.69 -10.80 -25.91
C LYS A 32 6.34 -11.47 -26.15
N GLN A 33 5.57 -11.76 -25.10
CA GLN A 33 4.27 -12.40 -25.22
C GLN A 33 3.28 -11.53 -26.02
N ALA A 34 3.23 -10.22 -25.76
CA ALA A 34 2.44 -9.29 -26.54
C ALA A 34 2.82 -9.32 -28.04
N GLY A 35 4.12 -9.36 -28.32
CA GLY A 35 4.65 -9.53 -29.68
C GLY A 35 4.22 -10.84 -30.34
N ARG A 36 4.31 -11.98 -29.63
CA ARG A 36 3.89 -13.30 -30.13
C ARG A 36 2.40 -13.35 -30.44
N ILE A 37 1.57 -12.80 -29.54
CA ILE A 37 0.11 -12.71 -29.73
C ILE A 37 -0.20 -11.83 -30.96
N ALA A 38 0.51 -10.71 -31.12
CA ALA A 38 0.33 -9.83 -32.27
C ALA A 38 0.75 -10.49 -33.58
N LEU A 39 1.86 -11.24 -33.59
CA LEU A 39 2.31 -12.03 -34.72
C LEU A 39 1.27 -13.10 -35.10
N TRP A 40 0.73 -13.82 -34.12
CA TRP A 40 -0.33 -14.81 -34.36
C TRP A 40 -1.58 -14.16 -34.98
N LYS A 41 -2.03 -13.03 -34.42
CA LYS A 41 -3.17 -12.26 -34.96
C LYS A 41 -2.89 -11.79 -36.40
N ALA A 42 -1.67 -11.34 -36.67
CA ALA A 42 -1.25 -10.92 -38.00
C ALA A 42 -1.25 -12.09 -38.97
N TRP A 43 -0.75 -13.27 -38.56
CA TRP A 43 -0.72 -14.49 -39.37
C TRP A 43 -2.14 -14.94 -39.77
N VAL A 44 -3.09 -14.94 -38.82
CA VAL A 44 -4.49 -15.31 -39.08
C VAL A 44 -5.19 -14.34 -40.04
N LYS A 45 -4.88 -13.04 -39.95
CA LYS A 45 -5.54 -11.98 -40.74
C LYS A 45 -4.81 -11.61 -42.02
N PHE A 46 -3.67 -12.25 -42.29
CA PHE A 46 -2.83 -11.87 -43.42
C PHE A 46 -3.54 -12.14 -44.75
N ASP A 47 -3.39 -11.18 -45.67
CA ASP A 47 -3.96 -11.22 -47.00
C ASP A 47 -2.84 -10.90 -47.99
N ALA A 48 -2.42 -11.92 -48.74
CA ALA A 48 -1.30 -11.84 -49.66
C ALA A 48 -1.53 -10.83 -50.81
N THR A 49 -2.78 -10.45 -51.08
CA THR A 49 -3.10 -9.43 -52.09
C THR A 49 -2.70 -8.01 -51.66
N LYS A 50 -2.48 -7.79 -50.36
CA LYS A 50 -2.18 -6.49 -49.76
C LYS A 50 -0.68 -6.23 -49.53
N GLY A 51 0.17 -7.15 -49.97
CA GLY A 51 1.63 -7.07 -49.89
C GLY A 51 2.25 -8.11 -48.97
N ASP A 52 3.53 -7.91 -48.63
CA ASP A 52 4.33 -8.92 -47.93
C ASP A 52 3.98 -9.05 -46.43
N PHE A 53 4.11 -10.26 -45.91
CA PHE A 53 3.79 -10.56 -44.52
C PHE A 53 4.77 -9.89 -43.54
N ALA A 54 6.07 -9.86 -43.83
CA ALA A 54 7.07 -9.40 -42.85
C ALA A 54 6.91 -7.92 -42.44
N PRO A 55 6.71 -6.95 -43.35
CA PRO A 55 6.42 -5.57 -42.98
C PRO A 55 5.09 -5.42 -42.23
N TYR A 56 4.08 -6.22 -42.57
CA TYR A 56 2.79 -6.22 -41.87
C TYR A 56 2.93 -6.75 -40.44
N ALA A 57 3.57 -7.91 -40.27
CA ALA A 57 3.86 -8.51 -38.97
C ALA A 57 4.66 -7.55 -38.08
N TYR A 58 5.69 -6.89 -38.63
CA TYR A 58 6.46 -5.88 -37.91
C TYR A 58 5.57 -4.77 -37.35
N ARG A 59 4.68 -4.20 -38.17
CA ARG A 59 3.76 -3.13 -37.75
C ARG A 59 2.83 -3.62 -36.63
N CYS A 60 2.29 -4.82 -36.74
CA CYS A 60 1.43 -5.40 -35.71
C CYS A 60 2.17 -5.65 -34.38
N ILE A 61 3.36 -6.24 -34.43
CA ILE A 61 4.20 -6.51 -33.25
C ILE A 61 4.58 -5.20 -32.56
N TYR A 62 5.09 -4.24 -33.34
CA TYR A 62 5.55 -2.96 -32.82
C TYR A 62 4.40 -2.16 -32.19
N GLY A 63 3.23 -2.14 -32.84
CA GLY A 63 2.04 -1.50 -32.31
C GLY A 63 1.56 -2.13 -31.00
N ALA A 64 1.51 -3.46 -30.92
CA ALA A 64 1.08 -4.14 -29.69
C ALA A 64 2.02 -3.87 -28.51
N MET A 65 3.33 -3.82 -28.73
CA MET A 65 4.28 -3.44 -27.67
C MET A 65 4.15 -1.98 -27.24
N LEU A 66 3.85 -1.06 -28.17
CA LEU A 66 3.55 0.34 -27.83
C LEU A 66 2.29 0.46 -26.98
N ASP A 67 1.26 -0.33 -27.26
CA ASP A 67 0.03 -0.31 -26.49
C ASP A 67 0.24 -0.86 -25.07
N GLU A 68 1.07 -1.90 -24.90
CA GLU A 68 1.47 -2.36 -23.56
C GLU A 68 2.30 -1.31 -22.81
N LEU A 69 3.23 -0.60 -23.48
CA LEU A 69 3.99 0.49 -22.86
C LEU A 69 3.08 1.62 -22.35
N LYS A 70 2.03 1.98 -23.12
CA LYS A 70 1.05 2.99 -22.68
C LYS A 70 0.27 2.53 -21.45
N LYS A 71 -0.13 1.25 -21.42
CA LYS A 71 -0.83 0.67 -20.26
C LYS A 71 0.06 0.67 -19.02
N GLU A 72 1.32 0.23 -19.15
CA GLU A 72 2.26 0.20 -18.03
C GLU A 72 2.49 1.61 -17.49
N LYS A 73 2.74 2.60 -18.36
CA LYS A 73 2.88 4.01 -17.95
C LYS A 73 1.66 4.52 -17.18
N HIS A 74 0.46 4.25 -17.68
CA HIS A 74 -0.78 4.64 -17.00
C HIS A 74 -0.97 3.89 -15.67
N GLN A 75 -0.50 2.65 -15.54
CA GLN A 75 -0.56 1.96 -14.25
C GLN A 75 0.42 2.55 -13.24
N GLU A 76 1.65 2.87 -13.66
CA GLU A 76 2.66 3.48 -12.78
C GLU A 76 2.22 4.84 -12.27
N GLU A 77 1.69 5.70 -13.14
CA GLU A 77 1.18 7.03 -12.74
C GLU A 77 0.07 6.93 -11.67
N TYR A 78 -0.79 5.91 -11.73
CA TYR A 78 -1.86 5.74 -10.74
C TYR A 78 -1.38 5.11 -9.44
N ILE A 79 -0.41 4.19 -9.51
CA ILE A 79 0.16 3.55 -8.33
C ILE A 79 0.93 4.58 -7.50
N ASP A 80 1.74 5.44 -8.14
CA ASP A 80 2.58 6.44 -7.47
C ASP A 80 1.74 7.46 -6.69
N VAL A 81 0.64 7.93 -7.27
CA VAL A 81 -0.30 8.86 -6.60
C VAL A 81 -0.95 8.23 -5.35
N VAL A 82 -1.39 6.97 -5.45
CA VAL A 82 -2.04 6.27 -4.33
C VAL A 82 -1.05 5.95 -3.21
N GLU A 83 0.22 5.69 -3.54
CA GLU A 83 1.26 5.40 -2.57
C GLU A 83 1.65 6.65 -1.77
N ASP A 84 1.76 7.81 -2.43
CA ASP A 84 2.06 9.08 -1.78
C ASP A 84 0.91 9.53 -0.85
N GLU A 85 -0.34 9.39 -1.30
CA GLU A 85 -1.52 9.64 -0.46
C GLU A 85 -1.53 8.75 0.79
N LYS A 86 -1.24 7.45 0.65
CA LYS A 86 -1.18 6.54 1.81
C LYS A 86 -0.05 6.90 2.77
N LEU A 87 1.12 7.27 2.25
CA LEU A 87 2.27 7.65 3.06
C LEU A 87 1.96 8.92 3.87
N SER A 88 1.31 9.90 3.24
CA SER A 88 0.87 11.14 3.89
C SER A 88 -0.09 10.88 5.07
N ILE A 89 -1.10 10.00 4.87
CA ILE A 89 -2.06 9.62 5.90
C ILE A 89 -1.37 8.88 7.06
N LEU A 90 -0.40 8.01 6.75
CA LEU A 90 0.34 7.27 7.77
C LEU A 90 1.20 8.20 8.64
N LEU A 91 1.87 9.17 8.00
CA LEU A 91 2.66 10.21 8.67
C LEU A 91 1.79 11.09 9.57
N GLU A 92 0.65 11.56 9.05
CA GLU A 92 -0.29 12.38 9.83
C GLU A 92 -0.80 11.62 11.06
N LYS A 93 -1.21 10.35 10.90
CA LYS A 93 -1.65 9.52 12.02
C LYS A 93 -0.54 9.29 13.05
N SER A 94 0.70 9.09 12.60
CA SER A 94 1.86 8.93 13.49
C SER A 94 2.12 10.20 14.30
N LEU A 95 2.08 11.36 13.65
CA LEU A 95 2.25 12.67 14.31
C LEU A 95 1.16 12.89 15.34
N VAL A 96 -0.12 12.72 14.98
CA VAL A 96 -1.25 12.85 15.91
C VAL A 96 -1.09 11.91 17.11
N THR A 97 -0.70 10.65 16.88
CA THR A 97 -0.48 9.69 17.96
C THR A 97 0.67 10.13 18.89
N SER A 98 1.75 10.68 18.33
CA SER A 98 2.87 11.22 19.10
C SER A 98 2.46 12.40 19.96
N PHE A 99 1.73 13.37 19.40
CA PHE A 99 1.23 14.54 20.13
C PHE A 99 0.32 14.13 21.29
N VAL A 100 -0.65 13.24 21.03
CA VAL A 100 -1.55 12.72 22.08
C VAL A 100 -0.78 12.00 23.18
N ASN A 101 0.27 11.24 22.84
CA ASN A 101 1.10 10.55 23.82
C ASN A 101 1.94 11.52 24.67
N GLU A 102 2.43 12.61 24.09
CA GLU A 102 3.19 13.65 24.80
C GLU A 102 2.28 14.44 25.76
N GLU A 103 1.09 14.84 25.31
CA GLU A 103 0.06 15.45 26.17
C GLU A 103 -0.38 14.51 27.31
N LEU A 104 -0.57 13.22 27.02
CA LEU A 104 -0.85 12.23 28.05
C LEU A 104 0.32 12.09 29.03
N GLY A 105 1.55 12.05 28.54
CA GLY A 105 2.76 11.97 29.35
C GLY A 105 2.85 13.13 30.36
N THR A 106 2.70 14.36 29.87
CA THR A 106 2.71 15.57 30.72
C THR A 106 1.52 15.61 31.70
N ALA A 107 0.33 15.14 31.29
CA ALA A 107 -0.82 15.02 32.20
C ALA A 107 -0.56 14.00 33.32
N LEU A 108 0.10 12.89 33.01
CA LEU A 108 0.46 11.84 33.97
C LEU A 108 1.54 12.29 34.98
N GLU A 109 2.50 13.14 34.57
CA GLU A 109 3.50 13.72 35.48
C GLU A 109 2.89 14.58 36.59
N ASN A 110 1.73 15.19 36.31
CA ASN A 110 1.02 16.06 37.25
C ASN A 110 0.11 15.30 38.25
N LEU A 111 0.13 13.98 38.22
CA LEU A 111 -0.63 13.14 39.14
C LEU A 111 0.15 12.90 40.43
N THR A 112 -0.58 12.84 41.53
CA THR A 112 0.00 12.40 42.80
C THR A 112 0.37 10.92 42.72
N GLU A 113 1.33 10.48 43.53
CA GLU A 113 1.80 9.09 43.54
C GLU A 113 0.65 8.08 43.73
N ASN A 114 -0.34 8.43 44.56
CA ASN A 114 -1.52 7.62 44.82
C ASN A 114 -2.49 7.57 43.62
N GLU A 115 -2.61 8.66 42.86
CA GLU A 115 -3.40 8.70 41.62
C GLU A 115 -2.75 7.86 40.51
N ARG A 116 -1.42 7.95 40.38
CA ARG A 116 -0.65 7.15 39.42
C ARG A 116 -0.73 5.65 39.73
N LYS A 117 -0.61 5.26 41.01
CA LYS A 117 -0.82 3.87 41.46
C LYS A 117 -2.23 3.38 41.13
N LEU A 118 -3.25 4.21 41.35
CA LEU A 118 -4.63 3.86 41.03
C LEU A 118 -4.86 3.64 39.52
N LEU A 119 -4.23 4.44 38.65
CA LEU A 119 -4.25 4.21 37.20
C LEU A 119 -3.60 2.88 36.83
N LEU A 120 -2.41 2.62 37.36
CA LEU A 120 -1.67 1.38 37.10
C LEU A 120 -2.52 0.16 37.47
N TRP A 121 -3.11 0.18 38.66
CA TRP A 121 -3.95 -0.93 39.13
C TRP A 121 -5.17 -1.18 38.25
N ILE A 122 -5.87 -0.12 37.83
CA ILE A 122 -7.13 -0.26 37.08
C ILE A 122 -6.87 -0.57 35.60
N PHE A 123 -5.93 0.14 34.97
CA PHE A 123 -5.78 0.13 33.52
C PHE A 123 -4.60 -0.73 33.03
N VAL A 124 -3.63 -1.04 33.89
CA VAL A 124 -2.49 -1.91 33.55
C VAL A 124 -2.63 -3.28 34.20
N GLU A 125 -2.88 -3.34 35.51
CA GLU A 125 -3.04 -4.61 36.23
C GLU A 125 -4.45 -5.20 36.14
N GLY A 126 -5.45 -4.39 35.76
CA GLY A 126 -6.83 -4.84 35.56
C GLY A 126 -7.58 -5.26 36.83
N ILE A 127 -7.13 -4.84 38.02
CA ILE A 127 -7.79 -5.21 39.28
C ILE A 127 -9.07 -4.41 39.53
N SER A 128 -10.03 -5.01 40.22
CA SER A 128 -11.32 -4.38 40.52
C SER A 128 -11.20 -3.20 41.49
N LEU A 129 -12.17 -2.30 41.48
CA LEU A 129 -12.22 -1.17 42.45
C LEU A 129 -12.30 -1.65 43.90
N GLN A 130 -12.85 -2.84 44.15
CA GLN A 130 -12.86 -3.45 45.48
C GLN A 130 -11.45 -3.85 45.90
N GLN A 131 -10.72 -4.57 45.04
CA GLN A 131 -9.33 -4.95 45.30
C GLN A 131 -8.42 -3.72 45.42
N ALA A 132 -8.62 -2.69 44.59
CA ALA A 132 -7.90 -1.42 44.69
C ALA A 132 -8.20 -0.69 46.01
N ALA A 133 -9.44 -0.73 46.50
CA ALA A 133 -9.82 -0.15 47.79
C ALA A 133 -9.14 -0.87 48.95
N THR A 134 -9.14 -2.21 48.94
CA THR A 134 -8.40 -3.04 49.90
C THR A 134 -6.91 -2.72 49.87
N ARG A 135 -6.30 -2.63 48.67
CA ARG A 135 -4.87 -2.36 48.49
C ARG A 135 -4.48 -0.94 48.92
N ALA A 136 -5.35 0.04 48.72
CA ALA A 136 -5.16 1.41 49.16
C ALA A 136 -5.45 1.63 50.64
N GLY A 137 -6.06 0.66 51.34
CA GLY A 137 -6.48 0.80 52.73
C GLY A 137 -7.61 1.81 52.93
N ILE A 138 -8.45 2.05 51.92
CA ILE A 138 -9.58 2.99 52.01
C ILE A 138 -10.91 2.33 51.62
N THR A 139 -12.02 3.01 51.89
CA THR A 139 -13.35 2.49 51.56
C THR A 139 -13.61 2.47 50.06
N ILE A 140 -14.46 1.53 49.61
CA ILE A 140 -14.87 1.43 48.20
C ILE A 140 -15.45 2.76 47.66
N PRO A 141 -16.33 3.48 48.39
CA PRO A 141 -16.78 4.81 47.97
C PRO A 141 -15.62 5.82 47.84
N GLY A 142 -14.62 5.75 48.73
CA GLY A 142 -13.41 6.57 48.68
C GLY A 142 -12.60 6.35 47.40
N ILE A 143 -12.37 5.08 47.01
CA ILE A 143 -11.68 4.76 45.76
C ILE A 143 -12.49 5.19 44.53
N LYS A 144 -13.81 5.00 44.53
CA LYS A 144 -14.67 5.46 43.44
C LYS A 144 -14.55 6.97 43.24
N LYS A 145 -14.66 7.74 44.32
CA LYS A 145 -14.53 9.20 44.29
C LYS A 145 -13.14 9.66 43.85
N ARG A 146 -12.09 8.92 44.23
CA ARG A 146 -10.70 9.21 43.81
C ARG A 146 -10.50 8.97 42.32
N ARG A 147 -11.01 7.87 41.78
CA ARG A 147 -10.98 7.57 40.34
C ARG A 147 -11.73 8.62 39.53
N GLU A 148 -12.91 9.04 40.00
CA GLU A 148 -13.72 10.04 39.32
C GLU A 148 -12.98 11.38 39.23
N ARG A 149 -12.44 11.87 40.34
CA ARG A 149 -11.62 13.11 40.38
C ARG A 149 -10.38 13.00 39.50
N LEU A 150 -9.74 11.84 39.50
CA LEU A 150 -8.56 11.56 38.67
C LEU A 150 -8.87 11.65 37.18
N LEU A 151 -9.94 10.99 36.72
CA LEU A 151 -10.36 11.03 35.32
C LEU A 151 -10.82 12.43 34.89
N LEU A 152 -11.47 13.17 35.78
CA LEU A 152 -11.87 14.56 35.53
C LEU A 152 -10.62 15.45 35.35
N LYS A 153 -9.64 15.33 36.24
CA LYS A 153 -8.36 16.05 36.17
C LYS A 153 -7.58 15.73 34.89
N LEU A 154 -7.55 14.46 34.47
CA LEU A 154 -6.94 14.07 33.19
C LEU A 154 -7.68 14.67 32.00
N ARG A 155 -9.02 14.64 32.01
CA ARG A 155 -9.82 15.22 30.93
C ARG A 155 -9.61 16.73 30.81
N GLU A 156 -9.65 17.47 31.91
CA GLU A 156 -9.40 18.92 31.91
C GLU A 156 -8.03 19.28 31.32
N LYS A 157 -7.01 18.46 31.58
CA LYS A 157 -5.66 18.68 31.04
C LYS A 157 -5.48 18.26 29.58
N LEU A 158 -6.28 17.33 29.07
CA LEU A 158 -6.22 16.84 27.69
C LEU A 158 -7.18 17.57 26.73
N THR A 159 -7.94 18.55 27.23
CA THR A 159 -8.89 19.35 26.42
C THR A 159 -8.60 20.85 26.48
N GLN A 160 -7.50 21.26 27.12
CA GLN A 160 -6.91 22.60 27.04
C GLN A 160 -5.85 22.63 25.95
#